data_AF-A0A1Y3CUD7-F1
#
_entry.id   AF-A0A1Y3CUD7-F1
#
_cell.length_a   1.000
_cell.length_b   1.000
_cell.length_c   1.000
_cell.angle_alpha   90.00
_cell.angle_beta   90.00
_cell.angle_gamma   90.00
#
_symmetry.space_group_name_H-M   'P 1'
#
loop_
_entity.id
_entity.type
_entity.pdbx_description
1 polymer ?
#
loop_
_entity_poly.entity_id
_entity_poly.type
_entity_poly.pdbx_seq_one_letter_code
_entity_poly.pdbx_strand_id
1 'polypeptide(L)' 'MAKRFSPEFKQQAIDYALSNSHESVAAIAQKLGVGYSTLDKWIREANP' A
#
# COMPACT_ATOMS: atom_id res chain seq x y z
N MET A 1 11.11 7.96 15.97
CA MET A 1 10.39 8.84 15.02
C MET A 1 9.57 7.95 14.10
N ALA A 2 8.24 7.92 14.23
CA ALA A 2 7.42 7.22 13.25
C ALA A 2 7.56 7.96 11.93
N LYS A 3 8.23 7.36 10.93
CA LYS A 3 8.20 7.85 9.54
C LYS A 3 6.75 7.76 9.10
N ARG A 4 5.97 8.81 9.33
CA ARG A 4 4.61 8.93 8.82
C ARG A 4 4.74 9.05 7.32
N PHE A 5 4.25 8.05 6.61
CA PHE A 5 4.07 8.15 5.18
C PHE A 5 3.10 9.30 4.89
N SER A 6 3.39 10.11 3.87
CA SER A 6 2.49 11.17 3.44
C SER A 6 1.16 10.56 2.98
N PRO A 7 0.03 11.24 3.21
CA PRO A 7 -1.27 10.75 2.75
C PRO A 7 -1.30 10.53 1.23
N GLU A 8 -0.60 11.36 0.45
CA GLU A 8 -0.46 11.17 -1.00
C GLU A 8 0.23 9.85 -1.36
N PHE A 9 1.29 9.51 -0.62
CA PHE A 9 2.02 8.24 -0.83
C PHE A 9 1.15 7.04 -0.45
N LYS A 10 0.39 7.12 0.66
CA LYS A 10 -0.58 6.08 1.03
C LYS A 10 -1.59 5.87 -0.09
N GLN A 11 -2.15 6.95 -0.64
CA GLN A 11 -3.13 6.89 -1.72
C GLN A 11 -2.53 6.25 -2.99
N GLN A 12 -1.33 6.67 -3.41
CA GLN A 12 -0.63 6.09 -4.55
C GLN A 12 -0.32 4.61 -4.35
N ALA A 13 0.10 4.21 -3.16
CA ALA A 13 0.40 2.81 -2.87
C ALA A 13 -0.85 1.92 -2.95
N ILE A 14 -1.99 2.41 -2.44
CA ILE A 14 -3.27 1.73 -2.54
C ILE A 14 -3.72 1.65 -4.00
N ASP A 15 -3.72 2.77 -4.73
CA ASP A 15 -4.15 2.84 -6.13
C ASP A 15 -3.30 1.92 -7.03
N TYR A 16 -1.98 1.93 -6.81
CA TYR A 16 -1.07 1.03 -7.51
C TYR A 16 -1.36 -0.43 -7.16
N ALA A 17 -1.65 -0.76 -5.91
CA ALA A 17 -2.01 -2.13 -5.51
C ALA A 17 -3.34 -2.60 -6.12
N LEU A 18 -4.34 -1.72 -6.18
CA LEU A 18 -5.64 -2.01 -6.78
C LEU A 18 -5.55 -2.14 -8.31
N SER A 19 -4.78 -1.25 -8.95
CA SER A 19 -4.54 -1.30 -10.41
C SER A 19 -3.69 -2.50 -10.82
N ASN A 20 -2.79 -2.97 -9.94
CA ASN A 20 -1.94 -4.14 -10.18
C ASN A 20 -2.45 -5.38 -9.42
N SER A 21 -3.75 -5.66 -9.49
CA SER A 21 -4.39 -6.84 -8.87
C SER A 21 -3.80 -8.20 -9.34
N HIS A 22 -3.07 -8.21 -10.46
CA HIS A 22 -2.33 -9.38 -10.93
C HIS A 22 -1.05 -9.65 -10.13
N GLU A 23 -0.47 -8.63 -9.49
CA GLU A 23 0.67 -8.78 -8.58
C GLU A 23 0.18 -8.97 -7.13
N SER A 24 0.92 -9.76 -6.36
CA SER A 24 0.63 -9.91 -4.94
C SER A 24 0.93 -8.61 -4.19
N VAL A 25 0.06 -8.22 -3.26
CA VAL A 25 0.25 -7.05 -2.37
C VAL A 25 1.63 -7.08 -1.68
N ALA A 26 2.15 -8.25 -1.35
CA ALA A 26 3.50 -8.41 -0.78
C ALA A 26 4.62 -7.97 -1.75
N ALA A 27 4.52 -8.29 -3.03
CA ALA A 27 5.49 -7.88 -4.05
C ALA A 27 5.44 -6.36 -4.26
N ILE A 28 4.22 -5.81 -4.32
CA ILE A 28 4.00 -4.37 -4.44
C ILE A 28 4.53 -3.63 -3.22
N ALA A 29 4.26 -4.13 -2.01
CA ALA A 29 4.77 -3.57 -0.78
C ALA A 29 6.31 -3.55 -0.76
N GLN A 30 6.97 -4.63 -1.17
CA GLN A 30 8.43 -4.66 -1.31
C GLN A 30 8.95 -3.64 -2.32
N LYS A 31 8.32 -3.52 -3.51
CA LYS A 31 8.70 -2.52 -4.52
C LYS A 31 8.60 -1.08 -4.00
N LEU A 32 7.55 -0.80 -3.23
CA LEU A 32 7.30 0.52 -2.65
C LEU A 32 8.09 0.78 -1.36
N GLY A 33 8.81 -0.23 -0.83
CA GLY A 33 9.51 -0.13 0.45
C GLY A 33 8.56 -0.02 1.65
N VAL A 34 7.32 -0.50 1.51
CA VAL A 34 6.28 -0.51 2.53
C VAL A 34 6.15 -1.92 3.11
N GLY A 35 5.85 -2.03 4.41
CA GLY A 35 5.52 -3.33 5.00
C GLY A 35 4.23 -3.88 4.41
N TYR A 36 4.19 -5.18 4.07
CA TYR A 36 3.00 -5.85 3.56
C TYR A 36 1.75 -5.56 4.43
N SER A 37 1.84 -5.77 5.74
CA SER A 37 0.72 -5.53 6.66
C SER A 37 0.26 -4.08 6.68
N THR A 38 1.16 -3.14 6.42
CA THR A 38 0.83 -1.71 6.31
C THR A 38 0.02 -1.44 5.05
N LEU A 39 0.46 -1.97 3.91
CA LEU A 39 -0.24 -1.80 2.63
C LEU A 39 -1.58 -2.54 2.61
N ASP A 40 -1.63 -3.78 3.11
CA ASP A 40 -2.86 -4.57 3.24
C ASP A 40 -3.90 -3.83 4.11
N LYS A 41 -3.47 -3.29 5.27
CA LYS A 41 -4.35 -2.49 6.12
C LYS A 41 -4.88 -1.25 5.39
N TRP A 42 -4.02 -0.56 4.65
CA TRP A 42 -4.42 0.63 3.88
C TRP A 42 -5.45 0.33 2.80
N ILE A 43 -5.30 -0.79 2.08
CA ILE A 43 -6.25 -1.24 1.06
C ILE A 43 -7.61 -1.58 1.71
N ARG A 44 -7.60 -2.32 2.82
CA ARG A 44 -8.82 -2.66 3.57
C ARG A 44 -9.52 -1.43 4.15
N GLU A 45 -8.78 -0.43 4.60
CA GLU A 45 -9.36 0.84 5.07
C GLU A 45 -9.96 1.68 3.92
N ALA A 46 -9.42 1.55 2.71
CA ALA A 46 -9.89 2.30 1.54
C ALA A 46 -11.09 1.65 0.84
N ASN A 47 -11.32 0.34 1.06
CA ASN A 47 -12.41 -0.40 0.45
C ASN A 47 -13.26 -1.09 1.55
N PRO A 48 -14.31 -0.42 2.08
CA PRO A 48 -15.17 -0.93 3.14
C PRO A 48 -16.09 -2.09 2.71
#